data_AF-A0A356VV29-F1
#
_entry.id   AF-A0A356VV29-F1
#
_cell.length_a   1.000
_cell.length_b   1.000
_cell.length_c   1.000
_cell.angle_alpha   90.00
_cell.angle_beta   90.00
_cell.angle_gamma   90.00
#
_symmetry.space_group_name_H-M   'P 1'
#
loop_
_entity.id
_entity.type
_entity.pdbx_description
1 polymer ?
#
loop_
_entity_poly.entity_id
_entity_poly.type
_entity_poly.pdbx_seq_one_letter_code
_entity_poly.pdbx_strand_id
1 'polypeptide(L)'
;FDELDRIKDLMGQIRSSVDQGVTGSGHMHAMRAANQNFSPSANWQFERSGFKGIQTIKSLYDNIEEDGALETLAEQFKSIQIKLMASSKQSLMVTDENSYAETKTTLQNKWQGLIDATGTDGFQLSANHQTVKQAWVTSTQVNFCAKAFPAVSSGHKDAPKLAVLSACLRNGFLHSAVREKGGAYGGGAAFNADSGAFTFYSYRDPRLLETFADFDRAQDWLLSDAAKQSQVEEAILNVISSMDKPGSPAGEARKHFYQGLHGKSHLFLMEYRQGVLDTTLEQLREVAQKYLIEEKSSLAVLTSEADAEKLINNGFELLKL
;
A
#
# COMPACT_ATOMS: atom_id res chain seq x y z
N PHE A 1 -15.52 14.38 -23.45
CA PHE A 1 -14.89 13.06 -23.72
C PHE A 1 -15.25 12.65 -25.13
N ASP A 2 -14.80 13.46 -26.06
CA ASP A 2 -15.19 13.53 -27.47
C ASP A 2 -13.93 13.73 -28.34
N GLU A 3 -12.81 14.12 -27.74
CA GLU A 3 -11.47 14.05 -28.32
C GLU A 3 -10.92 12.61 -28.24
N LEU A 4 -11.41 11.71 -29.09
CA LEU A 4 -11.05 10.29 -29.07
C LEU A 4 -9.54 10.06 -29.31
N ASP A 5 -8.96 10.77 -30.28
CA ASP A 5 -7.51 10.70 -30.57
C ASP A 5 -6.68 11.06 -29.34
N ARG A 6 -7.09 12.09 -28.60
CA ARG A 6 -6.40 12.52 -27.39
C ARG A 6 -6.51 11.48 -26.27
N ILE A 7 -7.66 10.84 -26.12
CA ILE A 7 -7.86 9.75 -25.15
C ILE A 7 -6.89 8.60 -25.47
N LYS A 8 -6.82 8.20 -26.74
CA LYS A 8 -5.94 7.13 -27.20
C LYS A 8 -4.47 7.44 -26.96
N ASP A 9 -4.02 8.65 -27.29
CA ASP A 9 -2.66 9.11 -27.03
C ASP A 9 -2.29 9.05 -25.54
N LEU A 10 -3.18 9.54 -24.66
CA LEU A 10 -2.98 9.53 -23.21
C LEU A 10 -2.95 8.10 -22.66
N MET A 11 -3.80 7.21 -23.16
CA MET A 11 -3.77 5.79 -22.79
C MET A 11 -2.44 5.14 -23.18
N GLY A 12 -1.87 5.46 -24.34
CA GLY A 12 -0.54 5.00 -24.73
C GLY A 12 0.57 5.49 -23.80
N GLN A 13 0.51 6.76 -23.37
CA GLN A 13 1.47 7.30 -22.39
C GLN A 13 1.35 6.61 -21.02
N ILE A 14 0.12 6.38 -20.55
CA ILE A 14 -0.14 5.67 -19.29
C ILE A 14 0.35 4.23 -19.39
N ARG A 15 0.06 3.52 -20.48
CA ARG A 15 0.52 2.16 -20.76
C ARG A 15 2.04 2.06 -20.68
N SER A 16 2.76 2.97 -21.34
CA SER A 16 4.23 3.03 -21.32
C SER A 16 4.78 3.31 -19.93
N SER A 17 4.18 4.26 -19.20
CA SER A 17 4.59 4.61 -17.84
C SER A 17 4.44 3.43 -16.87
N VAL A 18 3.32 2.71 -16.98
CA VAL A 18 3.04 1.53 -16.16
C VAL A 18 4.06 0.42 -16.43
N ASP A 19 4.41 0.12 -17.69
CA ASP A 19 5.43 -0.90 -18.01
C ASP A 19 6.79 -0.57 -17.42
N GLN A 20 7.22 0.69 -17.54
CA GLN A 20 8.50 1.13 -17.00
C GLN A 20 8.51 1.12 -15.46
N GLY A 21 7.34 1.32 -14.84
CA GLY A 21 7.17 1.39 -13.39
C GLY A 21 7.18 0.03 -12.67
N VAL A 22 6.91 -1.08 -13.36
CA VAL A 22 6.72 -2.42 -12.75
C VAL A 22 7.87 -2.80 -11.84
N THR A 23 9.11 -2.74 -12.34
CA THR A 23 10.31 -3.13 -11.56
C THR A 23 10.78 -2.02 -10.62
N GLY A 24 10.50 -0.75 -10.94
CA GLY A 24 10.78 0.38 -10.07
C GLY A 24 10.01 0.30 -8.74
N SER A 25 8.76 -0.17 -8.79
CA SER A 25 7.88 -0.33 -7.62
C SER A 25 7.50 -1.80 -7.33
N GLY A 26 8.31 -2.76 -7.79
CA GLY A 26 7.98 -4.19 -7.75
C GLY A 26 7.62 -4.71 -6.36
N HIS A 27 8.36 -4.27 -5.32
CA HIS A 27 8.07 -4.64 -3.94
C HIS A 27 6.71 -4.12 -3.46
N MET A 28 6.34 -2.88 -3.79
CA MET A 28 5.04 -2.31 -3.44
C MET A 28 3.89 -3.07 -4.10
N HIS A 29 4.05 -3.47 -5.36
CA HIS A 29 3.04 -4.27 -6.04
C HIS A 29 2.95 -5.69 -5.48
N ALA A 30 4.08 -6.34 -5.16
CA ALA A 30 4.11 -7.64 -4.49
C ALA A 30 3.43 -7.57 -3.11
N MET A 31 3.69 -6.52 -2.32
CA MET A 31 3.02 -6.32 -1.04
C MET A 31 1.50 -6.16 -1.19
N ARG A 32 1.04 -5.38 -2.18
CA ARG A 32 -0.39 -5.22 -2.49
C ARG A 32 -1.04 -6.53 -2.92
N ALA A 33 -0.35 -7.32 -3.75
CA ALA A 33 -0.84 -8.64 -4.16
C ALA A 33 -0.93 -9.59 -2.96
N ALA A 34 0.07 -9.59 -2.08
CA ALA A 34 0.05 -10.43 -0.88
C ALA A 34 -1.08 -10.04 0.09
N ASN A 35 -1.41 -8.75 0.24
CA ASN A 35 -2.47 -8.32 1.18
C ASN A 35 -3.83 -8.03 0.52
N GLN A 36 -4.00 -8.32 -0.77
CA GLN A 36 -5.17 -7.92 -1.59
C GLN A 36 -6.53 -8.31 -1.02
N ASN A 37 -6.59 -9.36 -0.18
CA ASN A 37 -7.84 -9.88 0.36
C ASN A 37 -8.05 -9.54 1.84
N PHE A 38 -7.13 -8.83 2.50
CA PHE A 38 -7.19 -8.63 3.95
C PHE A 38 -8.25 -7.60 4.37
N SER A 39 -8.48 -6.59 3.53
CA SER A 39 -9.50 -5.56 3.77
C SER A 39 -10.07 -5.04 2.46
N PRO A 40 -11.27 -4.44 2.48
CA PRO A 40 -11.85 -3.77 1.31
C PRO A 40 -10.94 -2.69 0.72
N SER A 41 -10.21 -1.96 1.58
CA SER A 41 -9.22 -0.96 1.16
C SER A 41 -8.00 -1.58 0.47
N ALA A 42 -7.53 -2.74 0.92
CA ALA A 42 -6.41 -3.45 0.30
C ALA A 42 -6.82 -4.00 -1.07
N ASN A 43 -8.01 -4.59 -1.17
CA ASN A 43 -8.57 -5.09 -2.43
C ASN A 43 -8.67 -3.96 -3.46
N TRP A 44 -9.26 -2.83 -3.06
CA TRP A 44 -9.35 -1.65 -3.92
C TRP A 44 -7.97 -1.12 -4.37
N GLN A 45 -6.98 -1.10 -3.49
CA GLN A 45 -5.62 -0.69 -3.85
C GLN A 45 -4.96 -1.65 -4.85
N PHE A 46 -5.18 -2.96 -4.70
CA PHE A 46 -4.65 -3.97 -5.61
C PHE A 46 -5.31 -3.88 -6.99
N GLU A 47 -6.64 -3.80 -7.06
CA GLU A 47 -7.42 -3.67 -8.30
C GLU A 47 -7.05 -2.40 -9.07
N ARG A 48 -6.84 -1.27 -8.37
CA ARG A 48 -6.57 0.02 -9.02
C ARG A 48 -5.09 0.29 -9.30
N SER A 49 -4.19 -0.16 -8.43
CA SER A 49 -2.77 0.24 -8.44
C SER A 49 -1.78 -0.89 -8.13
N GLY A 50 -2.27 -2.12 -7.95
CA GLY A 50 -1.47 -3.33 -7.90
C GLY A 50 -1.30 -3.94 -9.30
N PHE A 51 -0.83 -5.19 -9.34
CA PHE A 51 -0.64 -5.91 -10.61
C PHE A 51 -1.93 -6.04 -11.42
N LYS A 52 -3.09 -6.17 -10.77
CA LYS A 52 -4.38 -6.22 -11.46
C LYS A 52 -4.74 -4.90 -12.14
N GLY A 53 -4.43 -3.76 -11.51
CA GLY A 53 -4.57 -2.44 -12.14
C GLY A 53 -3.65 -2.27 -13.35
N ILE A 54 -2.44 -2.81 -13.27
CA ILE A 54 -1.50 -2.86 -14.40
C ILE A 54 -2.10 -3.67 -15.55
N GLN A 55 -2.51 -4.93 -15.31
CA GLN A 55 -3.17 -5.77 -16.31
C GLN A 55 -4.37 -5.06 -16.94
N THR A 56 -5.19 -4.39 -16.12
CA THR A 56 -6.38 -3.65 -16.60
C THR A 56 -5.99 -2.54 -17.57
N ILE A 57 -4.96 -1.75 -17.25
CA ILE A 57 -4.46 -0.70 -18.15
C ILE A 57 -3.90 -1.30 -19.44
N LYS A 58 -3.19 -2.43 -19.36
CA LYS A 58 -2.69 -3.13 -20.56
C LYS A 58 -3.84 -3.57 -21.46
N SER A 59 -4.79 -4.31 -20.90
CA SER A 59 -5.94 -4.81 -21.63
C SER A 59 -6.80 -3.69 -22.23
N LEU A 60 -7.00 -2.57 -21.51
CA LEU A 60 -7.72 -1.42 -22.04
C LEU A 60 -7.01 -0.78 -23.25
N TYR A 61 -5.68 -0.73 -23.23
CA TYR A 61 -4.92 -0.17 -24.34
C TYR A 61 -4.81 -1.14 -25.52
N ASP A 62 -4.55 -2.42 -25.25
CA ASP A 62 -4.36 -3.43 -26.30
C ASP A 62 -5.64 -3.63 -27.13
N ASN A 63 -6.81 -3.42 -26.52
CA ASN A 63 -8.12 -3.55 -27.18
C ASN A 63 -8.68 -2.21 -27.71
N ILE A 64 -7.94 -1.10 -27.60
CA ILE A 64 -8.48 0.24 -27.93
C ILE A 64 -8.73 0.44 -29.43
N GLU A 65 -8.09 -0.37 -30.28
CA GLU A 65 -8.23 -0.37 -31.75
C GLU A 65 -9.40 -1.26 -32.23
N GLU A 66 -10.04 -2.02 -31.34
CA GLU A 66 -11.23 -2.78 -31.70
C GLU A 66 -12.38 -1.84 -32.06
N ASP A 67 -13.16 -2.20 -33.07
CA ASP A 67 -14.26 -1.38 -33.58
C ASP A 67 -15.22 -0.97 -32.44
N GLY A 68 -15.31 0.34 -32.17
CA GLY A 68 -16.21 0.90 -31.15
C GLY A 68 -15.67 0.89 -29.71
N ALA A 69 -14.48 0.34 -29.45
CA ALA A 69 -13.92 0.23 -28.10
C ALA A 69 -13.54 1.61 -27.52
N LEU A 70 -12.96 2.48 -28.34
CA LEU A 70 -12.55 3.83 -27.94
C LEU A 70 -13.76 4.71 -27.61
N GLU A 71 -14.83 4.61 -28.39
CA GLU A 71 -16.11 5.27 -28.14
C GLU A 71 -16.74 4.78 -26.83
N THR A 72 -16.75 3.46 -26.62
CA THR A 72 -17.25 2.85 -25.38
C THR A 72 -16.47 3.35 -24.16
N LEU A 73 -15.14 3.44 -24.26
CA LEU A 73 -14.30 3.98 -23.19
C LEU A 73 -14.60 5.47 -22.92
N ALA A 74 -14.77 6.26 -23.97
CA ALA A 74 -15.13 7.67 -23.85
C ALA A 74 -16.51 7.86 -23.17
N GLU A 75 -17.49 7.01 -23.49
CA GLU A 75 -18.78 6.97 -22.82
C GLU A 75 -18.66 6.60 -21.33
N GLN A 76 -17.80 5.64 -20.98
CA GLN A 76 -17.51 5.30 -19.58
C GLN A 76 -16.91 6.48 -18.82
N PHE A 77 -15.96 7.21 -19.41
CA PHE A 77 -15.41 8.42 -18.78
C PHE A 77 -16.46 9.51 -18.61
N LYS A 78 -17.35 9.70 -19.60
CA LYS A 78 -18.49 10.62 -19.48
C LYS A 78 -19.42 10.21 -18.34
N SER A 79 -19.71 8.91 -18.19
CA SER A 79 -20.50 8.38 -17.08
C SER A 79 -19.84 8.66 -15.72
N ILE A 80 -18.52 8.47 -15.60
CA ILE A 80 -17.75 8.81 -14.39
C ILE A 80 -17.84 10.31 -14.09
N GLN A 81 -17.67 11.18 -15.09
CA GLN A 81 -17.81 12.62 -14.90
C GLN A 81 -19.20 12.99 -14.41
N ILE A 82 -20.27 12.45 -15.00
CA ILE A 82 -21.65 12.73 -14.54
C ILE A 82 -21.81 12.35 -13.07
N LYS A 83 -21.33 11.16 -12.68
CA LYS A 83 -21.38 10.69 -11.28
C LYS A 83 -20.57 11.58 -10.34
N LEU A 84 -19.35 12.00 -10.72
CA LEU A 84 -18.52 12.92 -9.92
C LEU A 84 -19.15 14.32 -9.81
N MET A 85 -19.83 14.78 -10.86
CA MET A 85 -20.53 16.06 -10.84
C MET A 85 -21.78 16.01 -9.96
N ALA A 86 -22.45 14.86 -9.89
CA ALA A 86 -23.62 14.62 -9.03
C ALA A 86 -23.28 14.21 -7.59
N SER A 87 -22.02 13.88 -7.27
CA SER A 87 -21.61 13.52 -5.92
C SER A 87 -21.51 14.74 -5.03
N SER A 88 -21.77 14.57 -3.73
CA SER A 88 -21.45 15.60 -2.73
C SER A 88 -19.96 15.94 -2.79
N LYS A 89 -19.65 17.22 -2.61
CA LYS A 89 -18.27 17.74 -2.69
C LYS A 89 -17.93 18.49 -1.43
N GLN A 90 -16.69 18.30 -1.00
CA GLN A 90 -16.06 19.08 0.04
C GLN A 90 -14.78 19.68 -0.53
N SER A 91 -14.48 20.92 -0.15
CA SER A 91 -13.22 21.58 -0.52
C SER A 91 -12.38 21.83 0.73
N LEU A 92 -11.07 21.68 0.57
CA LEU A 92 -10.07 22.14 1.53
C LEU A 92 -9.31 23.29 0.88
N MET A 93 -9.35 24.46 1.52
CA MET A 93 -8.62 25.64 1.10
C MET A 93 -7.48 25.90 2.07
N VAL A 94 -6.25 25.95 1.57
CA VAL A 94 -5.06 26.36 2.32
C VAL A 94 -4.51 27.60 1.66
N THR A 95 -4.52 28.72 2.38
CA THR A 95 -4.18 30.04 1.87
C THR A 95 -3.56 30.87 2.99
N ASP A 96 -2.79 31.89 2.64
CA ASP A 96 -2.32 32.89 3.60
C ASP A 96 -3.44 33.89 3.92
N GLU A 97 -3.25 34.67 4.98
CA GLU A 97 -4.26 35.59 5.49
C GLU A 97 -4.64 36.68 4.48
N ASN A 98 -3.68 37.17 3.69
CA ASN A 98 -3.91 38.25 2.72
C ASN A 98 -4.74 37.76 1.52
N SER A 99 -4.55 36.50 1.12
CA SER A 99 -5.23 35.90 -0.02
C SER A 99 -6.57 35.24 0.34
N TYR A 100 -6.92 35.12 1.63
CA TYR A 100 -8.08 34.35 2.09
C TYR A 100 -9.40 34.84 1.49
N ALA A 101 -9.67 36.15 1.56
CA ALA A 101 -10.94 36.71 1.10
C ALA A 101 -11.16 36.48 -0.40
N GLU A 102 -10.15 36.81 -1.22
CA GLU A 102 -10.19 36.64 -2.67
C GLU A 102 -10.31 35.15 -3.07
N THR A 103 -9.52 34.28 -2.42
CA THR A 103 -9.55 32.83 -2.71
C THR A 103 -10.91 32.24 -2.35
N LYS A 104 -11.48 32.63 -1.20
CA LYS A 104 -12.80 32.18 -0.76
C LYS A 104 -13.89 32.61 -1.75
N THR A 105 -13.91 33.89 -2.15
CA THR A 105 -14.89 34.40 -3.11
C THR A 105 -14.75 33.70 -4.46
N THR A 106 -13.52 33.49 -4.94
CA THR A 106 -13.27 32.77 -6.19
C THR A 106 -13.77 31.33 -6.12
N LEU A 107 -13.47 30.63 -5.01
CA LEU A 107 -13.91 29.25 -4.79
C LEU A 107 -15.44 29.17 -4.77
N GLN A 108 -16.11 30.03 -4.00
CA GLN A 108 -17.58 30.06 -3.91
C GLN A 108 -18.23 30.32 -5.27
N ASN A 109 -17.74 31.32 -6.02
CA ASN A 109 -18.29 31.68 -7.32
C ASN A 109 -18.08 30.57 -8.36
N LYS A 110 -16.91 29.92 -8.38
CA LYS A 110 -16.59 28.87 -9.36
C LYS A 110 -17.23 27.52 -9.01
N TRP A 111 -17.53 27.26 -7.74
CA TRP A 111 -18.11 26.01 -7.28
C TRP A 111 -19.62 26.10 -6.99
N GLN A 112 -20.23 27.25 -7.25
CA GLN A 112 -21.67 27.44 -7.12
C GLN A 112 -22.43 26.36 -7.92
N GLY A 113 -23.35 25.65 -7.26
CA GLY A 113 -24.12 24.55 -7.86
C GLY A 113 -23.39 23.19 -7.92
N LEU A 114 -22.09 23.11 -7.64
CA LEU A 114 -21.36 21.83 -7.54
C LEU A 114 -21.40 21.22 -6.13
N ILE A 115 -21.53 22.08 -5.11
CA ILE A 115 -21.54 21.72 -3.68
C ILE A 115 -22.94 21.29 -3.23
N ASP A 116 -23.99 21.74 -3.93
CA ASP A 116 -25.40 21.45 -3.61
C ASP A 116 -25.83 20.02 -4.01
N ALA A 117 -24.91 19.22 -4.56
CA ALA A 117 -25.17 17.87 -5.00
C ALA A 117 -25.30 16.91 -3.81
N THR A 118 -26.41 16.16 -3.76
CA THR A 118 -26.82 15.34 -2.61
C THR A 118 -26.75 13.83 -2.86
N GLY A 119 -26.03 13.36 -3.88
CA GLY A 119 -25.91 11.93 -4.15
C GLY A 119 -25.34 11.16 -2.94
N THR A 120 -26.13 10.23 -2.38
CA THR A 120 -25.79 9.44 -1.18
C THR A 120 -25.57 7.95 -1.47
N ASP A 121 -25.54 7.51 -2.73
CA ASP A 121 -25.31 6.10 -3.03
C ASP A 121 -23.89 5.71 -2.62
N GLY A 122 -23.80 5.03 -1.47
CA GLY A 122 -22.56 4.59 -0.88
C GLY A 122 -21.90 3.54 -1.76
N PHE A 123 -20.64 3.78 -2.14
CA PHE A 123 -19.81 2.77 -2.78
C PHE A 123 -19.42 1.72 -1.73
N GLN A 124 -19.79 0.46 -1.97
CA GLN A 124 -19.42 -0.65 -1.11
C GLN A 124 -18.26 -1.43 -1.72
N LEU A 125 -17.24 -1.65 -0.90
CA LEU A 125 -16.12 -2.52 -1.20
C LEU A 125 -16.20 -3.74 -0.29
N SER A 126 -15.75 -4.88 -0.80
CA SER A 126 -15.65 -6.12 -0.05
C SER A 126 -14.25 -6.71 -0.15
N ALA A 127 -13.94 -7.63 0.74
CA ALA A 127 -12.77 -8.48 0.65
C ALA A 127 -13.16 -9.88 1.11
N ASN A 128 -12.62 -10.91 0.46
CA ASN A 128 -12.98 -12.30 0.74
C ASN A 128 -12.15 -12.92 1.88
N HIS A 129 -11.12 -12.22 2.38
CA HIS A 129 -10.22 -12.67 3.44
C HIS A 129 -9.48 -13.98 3.15
N GLN A 130 -9.45 -14.43 1.89
CA GLN A 130 -8.73 -15.64 1.48
C GLN A 130 -7.24 -15.35 1.35
N THR A 131 -6.44 -16.31 1.80
CA THR A 131 -5.00 -16.26 1.60
C THR A 131 -4.65 -16.53 0.13
N VAL A 132 -3.53 -15.95 -0.31
CA VAL A 132 -3.03 -16.14 -1.68
C VAL A 132 -1.57 -16.59 -1.66
N LYS A 133 -1.16 -17.31 -2.71
CA LYS A 133 0.22 -17.70 -2.95
C LYS A 133 0.52 -17.54 -4.43
N GLN A 134 1.01 -16.36 -4.83
CA GLN A 134 1.03 -15.93 -6.23
C GLN A 134 2.43 -15.58 -6.75
N ALA A 135 2.74 -16.03 -7.95
CA ALA A 135 3.95 -15.73 -8.70
C ALA A 135 3.59 -14.90 -9.93
N TRP A 136 3.92 -13.61 -9.90
CA TRP A 136 3.73 -12.69 -11.00
C TRP A 136 5.01 -12.64 -11.84
N VAL A 137 4.93 -13.05 -13.10
CA VAL A 137 6.11 -13.11 -13.98
C VAL A 137 6.19 -11.94 -14.95
N THR A 138 7.40 -11.41 -15.11
CA THR A 138 7.73 -10.37 -16.08
C THR A 138 9.20 -10.49 -16.52
N SER A 139 9.64 -9.62 -17.43
CA SER A 139 11.05 -9.54 -17.80
C SER A 139 11.86 -8.78 -16.74
N THR A 140 12.51 -9.52 -15.83
CA THR A 140 13.36 -8.97 -14.76
C THR A 140 14.51 -9.94 -14.44
N GLN A 141 15.62 -9.40 -13.91
CA GLN A 141 16.77 -10.17 -13.41
C GLN A 141 16.81 -10.25 -11.88
N VAL A 142 15.83 -9.63 -11.21
CA VAL A 142 15.72 -9.57 -9.76
C VAL A 142 14.30 -9.83 -9.32
N ASN A 143 14.15 -10.26 -8.07
CA ASN A 143 12.91 -10.66 -7.45
C ASN A 143 12.41 -9.59 -6.47
N PHE A 144 11.10 -9.64 -6.22
CA PHE A 144 10.43 -8.82 -5.22
C PHE A 144 9.49 -9.71 -4.42
N CYS A 145 9.96 -10.20 -3.28
CA CYS A 145 9.20 -11.12 -2.45
C CYS A 145 8.36 -10.35 -1.44
N ALA A 146 7.13 -10.80 -1.17
CA ALA A 146 6.29 -10.27 -0.11
C ALA A 146 5.56 -11.40 0.62
N LYS A 147 5.61 -11.39 1.95
CA LYS A 147 4.82 -12.27 2.84
C LYS A 147 4.03 -11.41 3.81
N ALA A 148 2.71 -11.47 3.70
CA ALA A 148 1.80 -10.60 4.43
C ALA A 148 0.90 -11.38 5.38
N PHE A 149 0.50 -10.75 6.47
CA PHE A 149 -0.39 -11.28 7.49
C PHE A 149 -1.51 -10.27 7.77
N PRO A 150 -2.76 -10.73 7.98
CA PRO A 150 -3.83 -9.88 8.48
C PRO A 150 -3.46 -9.29 9.84
N ALA A 151 -3.64 -7.99 9.98
CA ALA A 151 -3.34 -7.22 11.18
C ALA A 151 -4.55 -6.36 11.57
N VAL A 152 -4.32 -5.15 12.07
CA VAL A 152 -5.38 -4.29 12.63
C VAL A 152 -5.36 -2.90 12.02
N SER A 153 -6.49 -2.20 12.14
CA SER A 153 -6.60 -0.79 11.77
C SER A 153 -5.97 0.13 12.82
N SER A 154 -5.81 1.41 12.48
CA SER A 154 -5.06 2.36 13.32
C SER A 154 -5.66 2.59 14.70
N GLY A 155 -6.96 2.35 14.88
CA GLY A 155 -7.64 2.53 16.16
C GLY A 155 -7.55 1.36 17.12
N HIS A 156 -6.90 0.27 16.73
CA HIS A 156 -6.69 -0.87 17.61
C HIS A 156 -5.48 -0.65 18.53
N LYS A 157 -5.58 -1.08 19.80
CA LYS A 157 -4.52 -0.92 20.82
C LYS A 157 -3.17 -1.55 20.45
N ASP A 158 -3.17 -2.54 19.57
CA ASP A 158 -1.95 -3.23 19.11
C ASP A 158 -1.30 -2.53 17.89
N ALA A 159 -1.95 -1.52 17.29
CA ALA A 159 -1.42 -0.82 16.11
C ALA A 159 -0.09 -0.08 16.38
N PRO A 160 0.12 0.61 17.52
CA PRO A 160 1.43 1.16 17.89
C PRO A 160 2.50 0.07 18.00
N LYS A 161 2.18 -1.05 18.66
CA LYS A 161 3.11 -2.18 18.86
C LYS A 161 3.51 -2.81 17.55
N LEU A 162 2.58 -2.97 16.60
CA LEU A 162 2.86 -3.50 15.26
C LEU A 162 3.74 -2.54 14.44
N ALA A 163 3.60 -1.22 14.62
CA ALA A 163 4.52 -0.26 14.01
C ALA A 163 5.95 -0.44 14.56
N VAL A 164 6.11 -0.54 15.88
CA VAL A 164 7.41 -0.81 16.52
C VAL A 164 7.96 -2.18 16.10
N LEU A 165 7.12 -3.22 16.06
CA LEU A 165 7.47 -4.56 15.59
C LEU A 165 8.10 -4.52 14.19
N SER A 166 7.49 -3.77 13.26
CA SER A 166 7.97 -3.68 11.89
C SER A 166 9.36 -3.03 11.81
N ALA A 167 9.62 -2.00 12.61
CA ALA A 167 10.93 -1.36 12.68
C ALA A 167 11.97 -2.27 13.36
N CYS A 168 11.58 -2.97 14.44
CA CYS A 168 12.43 -3.91 15.16
C CYS A 168 12.88 -5.07 14.28
N LEU A 169 11.95 -5.75 13.59
CA LEU A 169 12.27 -6.85 12.68
C LEU A 169 13.10 -6.40 11.47
N ARG A 170 12.79 -5.21 10.93
CA ARG A 170 13.56 -4.63 9.81
C ARG A 170 15.02 -4.42 10.19
N ASN A 171 15.27 -3.73 11.30
CA ASN A 171 16.62 -3.31 11.66
C ASN A 171 17.40 -4.41 12.38
N GLY A 172 16.73 -5.19 13.23
CA GLY A 172 17.36 -6.22 14.07
C GLY A 172 17.71 -7.51 13.34
N PHE A 173 17.04 -7.82 12.23
CA PHE A 173 17.28 -9.07 11.50
C PHE A 173 17.24 -8.92 9.98
N LEU A 174 16.14 -8.42 9.43
CA LEU A 174 15.86 -8.53 7.99
C LEU A 174 16.82 -7.73 7.11
N HIS A 175 17.26 -6.55 7.55
CA HIS A 175 18.22 -5.76 6.80
C HIS A 175 19.55 -6.53 6.63
N SER A 176 20.08 -7.13 7.71
CA SER A 176 21.31 -7.92 7.61
C SER A 176 21.11 -9.22 6.82
N ALA A 177 20.04 -9.97 7.12
CA ALA A 177 19.79 -11.27 6.47
C ALA A 177 19.49 -11.14 4.98
N VAL A 178 18.60 -10.22 4.60
CA VAL A 178 18.09 -10.09 3.23
C VAL A 178 18.99 -9.22 2.36
N ARG A 179 19.48 -8.09 2.88
CA ARG A 179 20.29 -7.14 2.12
C ARG A 179 21.79 -7.40 2.25
N GLU A 180 22.34 -7.38 3.46
CA GLU A 180 23.80 -7.45 3.64
C GLU A 180 24.36 -8.82 3.26
N LYS A 181 23.74 -9.90 3.75
CA LYS A 181 24.16 -11.29 3.49
C LYS A 181 23.49 -11.86 2.24
N GLY A 182 22.24 -11.50 2.02
CA GLY A 182 21.42 -12.00 0.92
C GLY A 182 21.64 -11.30 -0.42
N GLY A 183 22.25 -10.11 -0.42
CA GLY A 183 22.57 -9.35 -1.62
C GLY A 183 21.39 -8.57 -2.23
N ALA A 184 20.23 -8.53 -1.58
CA ALA A 184 19.12 -7.70 -2.04
C ALA A 184 19.44 -6.21 -1.90
N TYR A 185 18.85 -5.36 -2.74
CA TYR A 185 19.00 -3.92 -2.58
C TYR A 185 18.28 -3.40 -1.32
N GLY A 186 17.15 -4.01 -0.97
CA GLY A 186 16.39 -3.69 0.24
C GLY A 186 15.60 -4.88 0.75
N GLY A 187 15.31 -4.87 2.05
CA GLY A 187 14.47 -5.87 2.70
C GLY A 187 14.05 -5.40 4.08
N GLY A 188 12.89 -5.84 4.54
CA GLY A 188 12.37 -5.40 5.82
C GLY A 188 10.94 -5.84 6.10
N ALA A 189 10.37 -5.22 7.12
CA ALA A 189 8.97 -5.35 7.50
C ALA A 189 8.28 -3.99 7.46
N ALA A 190 6.97 -4.01 7.25
CA ALA A 190 6.10 -2.86 7.28
C ALA A 190 4.75 -3.21 7.91
N PHE A 191 4.21 -2.31 8.71
CA PHE A 191 2.82 -2.35 9.16
C PHE A 191 2.04 -1.24 8.45
N ASN A 192 0.95 -1.60 7.79
CA ASN A 192 0.03 -0.66 7.16
C ASN A 192 -1.36 -0.81 7.78
N ALA A 193 -1.73 0.17 8.59
CA ALA A 193 -3.00 0.21 9.29
C ALA A 193 -4.20 0.45 8.36
N ASP A 194 -4.01 1.10 7.21
CA ASP A 194 -5.10 1.38 6.26
C ASP A 194 -5.52 0.12 5.50
N SER A 195 -4.56 -0.77 5.19
CA SER A 195 -4.82 -2.09 4.61
C SER A 195 -5.00 -3.19 5.67
N GLY A 196 -4.80 -2.88 6.95
CA GLY A 196 -4.82 -3.86 8.04
C GLY A 196 -3.83 -4.99 7.81
N ALA A 197 -2.60 -4.69 7.38
CA ALA A 197 -1.62 -5.71 7.00
C ALA A 197 -0.27 -5.49 7.68
N PHE A 198 0.34 -6.59 8.14
CA PHE A 198 1.77 -6.65 8.45
C PHE A 198 2.47 -7.39 7.32
N THR A 199 3.60 -6.90 6.82
CA THR A 199 4.21 -7.46 5.60
C THR A 199 5.73 -7.46 5.69
N PHE A 200 6.32 -8.62 5.47
CA PHE A 200 7.73 -8.77 5.11
C PHE A 200 7.91 -8.57 3.62
N TYR A 201 9.00 -7.93 3.21
CA TYR A 201 9.29 -7.70 1.81
C TYR A 201 10.78 -7.69 1.49
N SER A 202 11.11 -7.96 0.24
CA SER A 202 12.41 -7.68 -0.37
C SER A 202 12.27 -6.86 -1.65
N TYR A 203 13.33 -6.13 -2.00
CA TYR A 203 13.37 -5.22 -3.13
C TYR A 203 14.66 -5.42 -3.91
N ARG A 204 14.51 -5.74 -5.21
CA ARG A 204 15.60 -6.10 -6.13
C ARG A 204 16.51 -7.16 -5.52
N ASP A 205 15.91 -8.29 -5.19
CA ASP A 205 16.52 -9.41 -4.49
C ASP A 205 17.01 -10.46 -5.49
N PRO A 206 18.28 -10.89 -5.46
CA PRO A 206 18.75 -11.97 -6.33
C PRO A 206 18.23 -13.34 -5.90
N ARG A 207 17.70 -13.48 -4.67
CA ARG A 207 17.19 -14.73 -4.11
C ARG A 207 15.67 -14.79 -4.18
N LEU A 208 15.11 -15.96 -3.93
CA LEU A 208 13.67 -16.22 -4.08
C LEU A 208 13.11 -16.95 -2.85
N LEU A 209 13.13 -18.28 -2.85
CA LEU A 209 12.60 -19.09 -1.75
C LEU A 209 13.39 -18.91 -0.46
N GLU A 210 14.69 -18.63 -0.59
CA GLU A 210 15.60 -18.40 0.52
C GLU A 210 15.22 -17.13 1.30
N THR A 211 14.68 -16.11 0.61
CA THR A 211 14.19 -14.88 1.25
C THR A 211 12.90 -15.12 2.01
N PHE A 212 11.99 -15.97 1.53
CA PHE A 212 10.82 -16.37 2.32
C PHE A 212 11.25 -17.10 3.60
N ALA A 213 12.27 -17.95 3.54
CA ALA A 213 12.84 -18.58 4.73
C ALA A 213 13.55 -17.57 5.67
N ASP A 214 14.11 -16.47 5.16
CA ASP A 214 14.60 -15.37 6.01
C ASP A 214 13.45 -14.67 6.75
N PHE A 215 12.27 -14.54 6.14
CA PHE A 215 11.10 -13.96 6.80
C PHE A 215 10.64 -14.82 7.99
N ASP A 216 10.69 -16.15 7.85
CA ASP A 216 10.36 -17.08 8.93
C ASP A 216 11.39 -17.00 10.06
N ARG A 217 12.68 -17.01 9.71
CA ARG A 217 13.77 -16.85 10.69
C ARG A 217 13.75 -15.51 11.43
N ALA A 218 13.19 -14.46 10.83
CA ALA A 218 13.02 -13.18 11.51
C ALA A 218 12.02 -13.30 12.68
N GLN A 219 10.97 -14.11 12.53
CA GLN A 219 10.02 -14.39 13.60
C GLN A 219 10.69 -15.24 14.69
N ASP A 220 11.42 -16.30 14.31
CA ASP A 220 12.17 -17.13 15.25
C ASP A 220 13.17 -16.31 16.07
N TRP A 221 13.88 -15.40 15.40
CA TRP A 221 14.83 -14.49 16.05
C TRP A 221 14.16 -13.64 17.12
N LEU A 222 13.00 -13.03 16.82
CA LEU A 222 12.25 -12.20 17.76
C LEU A 222 11.80 -12.99 19.01
N LEU A 223 11.40 -14.25 18.80
CA LEU A 223 10.95 -15.14 19.88
C LEU A 223 12.11 -15.72 20.70
N SER A 224 13.32 -15.75 20.16
CA SER A 224 14.52 -16.21 20.84
C SER A 224 15.12 -15.16 21.79
N ASP A 225 16.08 -15.58 22.61
CA ASP A 225 16.88 -14.69 23.46
C ASP A 225 17.85 -13.79 22.68
N ALA A 226 17.98 -13.94 21.36
CA ALA A 226 18.83 -13.09 20.53
C ALA A 226 18.26 -11.67 20.37
N ALA A 227 16.94 -11.52 20.33
CA ALA A 227 16.30 -10.21 20.33
C ALA A 227 16.39 -9.55 21.72
N LYS A 228 16.75 -8.27 21.75
CA LYS A 228 17.01 -7.51 22.99
C LYS A 228 16.13 -6.26 23.06
N GLN A 229 15.84 -5.82 24.28
CA GLN A 229 15.06 -4.61 24.54
C GLN A 229 15.69 -3.36 23.89
N SER A 230 17.01 -3.28 23.79
CA SER A 230 17.70 -2.17 23.12
C SER A 230 17.29 -2.00 21.64
N GLN A 231 16.98 -3.11 20.94
CA GLN A 231 16.51 -3.05 19.55
C GLN A 231 15.07 -2.53 19.46
N VAL A 232 14.28 -2.76 20.51
CA VAL A 232 12.94 -2.17 20.65
C VAL A 232 13.04 -0.67 20.89
N GLU A 233 13.96 -0.23 21.75
CA GLU A 233 14.23 1.19 22.00
C GLU A 233 14.65 1.92 20.71
N GLU A 234 15.56 1.33 19.92
CA GLU A 234 15.93 1.85 18.60
C GLU A 234 14.74 1.87 17.63
N ALA A 235 13.89 0.84 17.64
CA ALA A 235 12.68 0.79 16.83
C ALA A 235 11.68 1.90 17.21
N ILE A 236 11.51 2.17 18.50
CA ILE A 236 10.69 3.27 19.02
C ILE A 236 11.22 4.61 18.49
N LEU A 237 12.53 4.86 18.58
CA LEU A 237 13.14 6.08 18.03
C LEU A 237 12.87 6.25 16.53
N ASN A 238 12.93 5.17 15.76
CA ASN A 238 12.62 5.21 14.33
C ASN A 238 11.15 5.56 14.05
N VAL A 239 10.21 4.97 14.79
CA VAL A 239 8.78 5.26 14.63
C VAL A 239 8.48 6.71 15.04
N ILE A 240 8.99 7.15 16.19
CA ILE A 240 8.81 8.53 16.68
C ILE A 240 9.44 9.55 15.72
N SER A 241 10.65 9.29 15.21
CA SER A 241 11.29 10.17 14.22
C SER A 241 10.45 10.31 12.95
N SER A 242 9.83 9.23 12.48
CA SER A 242 8.91 9.30 11.33
C SER A 242 7.63 10.07 11.64
N MET A 243 7.12 10.00 12.87
CA MET A 243 5.93 10.75 13.30
C MET A 243 6.20 12.25 13.42
N ASP A 244 7.39 12.61 13.90
CA ASP A 244 7.80 14.00 14.19
C ASP A 244 8.46 14.70 13.00
N LYS A 245 8.56 14.02 11.85
CA LYS A 245 9.12 14.60 10.64
C LYS A 245 8.32 15.85 10.23
N PRO A 246 8.96 17.04 10.12
CA PRO A 246 8.23 18.25 9.79
C PRO A 246 7.69 18.20 8.36
N GLY A 247 6.41 18.52 8.21
CA GLY A 247 5.79 18.84 6.92
C GLY A 247 5.94 20.31 6.56
N SER A 248 5.63 20.66 5.30
CA SER A 248 5.42 22.05 4.93
C SER A 248 4.14 22.59 5.60
N PRO A 249 3.97 23.91 5.77
CA PRO A 249 2.75 24.48 6.35
C PRO A 249 1.46 23.98 5.70
N ALA A 250 1.45 23.91 4.36
CA ALA A 250 0.31 23.37 3.63
C ALA A 250 0.16 21.84 3.78
N GLY A 251 1.26 21.12 3.96
CA GLY A 251 1.27 19.69 4.27
C GLY A 251 0.61 19.40 5.62
N GLU A 252 0.98 20.13 6.67
CA GLU A 252 0.40 19.96 8.02
C GLU A 252 -1.07 20.35 8.06
N ALA A 253 -1.49 21.42 7.37
CA ALA A 253 -2.90 21.80 7.25
C ALA A 253 -3.73 20.68 6.58
N ARG A 254 -3.24 20.12 5.47
CA ARG A 254 -3.88 18.97 4.81
C ARG A 254 -3.95 17.75 5.71
N LYS A 255 -2.84 17.41 6.37
CA LYS A 255 -2.76 16.28 7.30
C LYS A 255 -3.77 16.42 8.43
N HIS A 256 -3.85 17.59 9.07
CA HIS A 256 -4.81 17.85 10.13
C HIS A 256 -6.27 17.68 9.65
N PHE A 257 -6.60 18.24 8.48
CA PHE A 257 -7.94 18.12 7.90
C PHE A 257 -8.33 16.65 7.65
N TYR A 258 -7.48 15.87 6.96
CA TYR A 258 -7.78 14.47 6.67
C TYR A 258 -7.78 13.60 7.95
N GLN A 259 -6.91 13.88 8.92
CA GLN A 259 -6.96 13.22 10.23
C GLN A 259 -8.31 13.46 10.91
N GLY A 260 -8.82 14.70 10.91
CA GLY A 260 -10.14 15.05 11.42
C GLY A 260 -11.26 14.29 10.71
N LEU A 261 -11.25 14.23 9.38
CA LEU A 261 -12.22 13.46 8.59
C LEU A 261 -12.23 11.97 8.93
N HIS A 262 -11.08 11.42 9.30
CA HIS A 262 -10.93 10.02 9.69
C HIS A 262 -11.07 9.78 11.20
N GLY A 263 -11.53 10.78 11.97
CA GLY A 263 -11.72 10.65 13.42
C GLY A 263 -10.42 10.53 14.23
N LYS A 264 -9.27 10.85 13.64
CA LYS A 264 -7.95 10.82 14.28
C LYS A 264 -7.71 12.13 15.03
N SER A 265 -8.39 12.30 16.16
CA SER A 265 -8.28 13.48 17.03
C SER A 265 -6.87 13.66 17.60
N HIS A 266 -6.58 14.84 18.17
CA HIS A 266 -5.31 15.03 18.86
C HIS A 266 -5.10 14.00 19.99
N LEU A 267 -6.15 13.72 20.77
CA LEU A 267 -6.12 12.70 21.82
C LEU A 267 -5.75 11.33 21.25
N PHE A 268 -6.38 10.92 20.15
CA PHE A 268 -6.06 9.66 19.45
C PHE A 268 -4.57 9.59 19.05
N LEU A 269 -4.03 10.69 18.52
CA LEU A 269 -2.62 10.74 18.10
C LEU A 269 -1.67 10.65 19.31
N MET A 270 -2.02 11.27 20.43
CA MET A 270 -1.24 11.18 21.67
C MET A 270 -1.32 9.79 22.30
N GLU A 271 -2.47 9.15 22.30
CA GLU A 271 -2.63 7.75 22.75
C GLU A 271 -1.83 6.79 21.87
N TYR A 272 -1.88 6.95 20.54
CA TYR A 272 -1.07 6.16 19.62
C TYR A 272 0.43 6.36 19.90
N ARG A 273 0.87 7.62 20.07
CA ARG A 273 2.26 7.95 20.41
C ARG A 273 2.68 7.31 21.73
N GLN A 274 1.85 7.40 22.75
CA GLN A 274 2.12 6.79 24.05
C GLN A 274 2.25 5.27 23.93
N GLY A 275 1.36 4.63 23.15
CA GLY A 275 1.46 3.21 22.85
C GLY A 275 2.75 2.81 22.14
N VAL A 276 3.31 3.68 21.29
CA VAL A 276 4.64 3.45 20.68
C VAL A 276 5.72 3.52 21.75
N LEU A 277 5.71 4.56 22.59
CA LEU A 277 6.73 4.78 23.63
C LEU A 277 6.75 3.68 24.70
N ASP A 278 5.59 3.14 25.06
CA ASP A 278 5.44 2.13 26.11
C ASP A 278 5.68 0.70 25.62
N THR A 279 6.02 0.50 24.35
CA THR A 279 6.15 -0.85 23.78
C THR A 279 7.38 -1.57 24.34
N THR A 280 7.19 -2.80 24.83
CA THR A 280 8.27 -3.68 25.31
C THR A 280 8.53 -4.86 24.38
N LEU A 281 9.68 -5.53 24.53
CA LEU A 281 10.00 -6.74 23.78
C LEU A 281 8.98 -7.87 24.01
N GLU A 282 8.51 -8.05 25.23
CA GLU A 282 7.48 -9.04 25.57
C GLU A 282 6.20 -8.74 24.77
N GLN A 283 5.77 -7.48 24.72
CA GLN A 283 4.61 -7.08 23.95
C GLN A 283 4.81 -7.28 22.45
N LEU A 284 6.03 -7.06 21.93
CA LEU A 284 6.36 -7.37 20.52
C LEU A 284 6.20 -8.86 20.23
N ARG A 285 6.68 -9.73 21.13
CA ARG A 285 6.51 -11.19 21.00
C ARG A 285 5.05 -11.59 21.06
N GLU A 286 4.26 -11.01 21.97
CA GLU A 286 2.82 -11.24 22.07
C GLU A 286 2.09 -10.87 20.76
N VAL A 287 2.35 -9.68 20.21
CA VAL A 287 1.68 -9.28 18.96
C VAL A 287 2.19 -10.07 17.77
N ALA A 288 3.47 -10.47 17.74
CA ALA A 288 3.99 -11.34 16.70
C ALA A 288 3.28 -12.71 16.71
N GLN A 289 3.18 -13.36 17.86
CA GLN A 289 2.45 -14.62 18.01
C GLN A 289 0.96 -14.50 17.66
N LYS A 290 0.35 -13.36 17.99
CA LYS A 290 -1.07 -13.12 17.73
C LYS A 290 -1.40 -12.88 16.25
N TYR A 291 -0.51 -12.21 15.51
CA TYR A 291 -0.82 -11.72 14.16
C TYR A 291 0.00 -12.39 13.05
N LEU A 292 1.24 -12.81 13.31
CA LEU A 292 2.11 -13.42 12.31
C LEU A 292 1.91 -14.95 12.24
N ILE A 293 0.67 -15.35 12.01
CA ILE A 293 0.25 -16.76 11.96
C ILE A 293 0.44 -17.30 10.54
N GLU A 294 1.21 -18.38 10.40
CA GLU A 294 1.63 -18.92 9.10
C GLU A 294 0.45 -19.31 8.21
N GLU A 295 -0.56 -19.96 8.77
CA GLU A 295 -1.75 -20.44 8.05
C GLU A 295 -2.62 -19.29 7.54
N LYS A 296 -2.44 -18.09 8.09
CA LYS A 296 -3.12 -16.86 7.65
C LYS A 296 -2.24 -16.00 6.75
N SER A 297 -1.02 -16.44 6.48
CA SER A 297 -0.09 -15.68 5.65
C SER A 297 -0.47 -15.77 4.18
N SER A 298 -0.13 -14.73 3.44
CA SER A 298 -0.27 -14.67 1.99
C SER A 298 1.06 -14.27 1.38
N LEU A 299 1.43 -14.94 0.29
CA LEU A 299 2.70 -14.75 -0.38
C LEU A 299 2.45 -14.23 -1.79
N ALA A 300 3.22 -13.24 -2.19
CA ALA A 300 3.30 -12.82 -3.58
C ALA A 300 4.74 -12.53 -3.96
N VAL A 301 5.11 -12.85 -5.19
CA VAL A 301 6.42 -12.53 -5.73
C VAL A 301 6.31 -11.99 -7.15
N LEU A 302 7.07 -10.96 -7.46
CA LEU A 302 7.37 -10.55 -8.84
C LEU A 302 8.72 -11.09 -9.23
N THR A 303 8.80 -11.84 -10.32
CA THR A 303 10.03 -12.55 -10.74
C THR A 303 10.09 -12.73 -12.25
N SER A 304 11.13 -13.43 -12.72
CA SER A 304 11.32 -13.81 -14.11
C SER A 304 10.47 -15.02 -14.48
N GLU A 305 10.16 -15.19 -15.77
CA GLU A 305 9.48 -16.40 -16.26
C GLU A 305 10.37 -17.65 -16.11
N ALA A 306 11.69 -17.50 -16.02
CA ALA A 306 12.62 -18.61 -15.82
C ALA A 306 12.45 -19.28 -14.43
N ASP A 307 11.93 -18.56 -13.44
CA ASP A 307 11.69 -19.07 -12.09
C ASP A 307 10.30 -19.71 -11.91
N ALA A 308 9.48 -19.71 -12.97
CA ALA A 308 8.08 -20.16 -12.91
C ALA A 308 7.93 -21.62 -12.44
N GLU A 309 8.73 -22.54 -13.01
CA GLU A 309 8.65 -23.96 -12.66
C GLU A 309 9.03 -24.21 -11.19
N LYS A 310 10.07 -23.53 -10.70
CA LYS A 310 10.48 -23.57 -9.28
C LYS A 310 9.35 -23.13 -8.37
N LEU A 311 8.62 -22.08 -8.74
CA LEU A 311 7.52 -21.54 -7.94
C LEU A 311 6.27 -22.42 -7.97
N ILE A 312 5.89 -22.96 -9.13
CA ILE A 312 4.78 -23.91 -9.26
C ILE A 312 5.03 -25.15 -8.39
N ASN A 313 6.25 -25.70 -8.43
CA ASN A 313 6.65 -26.84 -7.59
C ASN A 313 6.58 -26.53 -6.08
N ASN A 314 6.56 -25.26 -5.70
CA ASN A 314 6.39 -24.79 -4.32
C ASN A 314 4.95 -24.27 -4.04
N GLY A 315 3.99 -24.56 -4.91
CA GLY A 315 2.57 -24.27 -4.73
C GLY A 315 2.16 -22.83 -5.01
N PHE A 316 2.95 -22.07 -5.78
CA PHE A 316 2.53 -20.74 -6.25
C PHE A 316 1.63 -20.85 -7.48
N GLU A 317 0.55 -20.06 -7.49
CA GLU A 317 -0.25 -19.77 -8.67
C GLU A 317 0.53 -18.83 -9.60
N LEU A 318 0.74 -19.23 -10.86
CA LEU A 318 1.46 -18.43 -11.84
C LEU A 318 0.54 -17.45 -12.56
N LEU A 319 0.90 -16.16 -12.57
CA LEU A 319 0.16 -15.07 -13.18
C LEU A 319 1.09 -14.22 -14.06
N LYS A 320 0.60 -13.80 -15.24
CA LYS A 320 1.37 -12.97 -16.18
C LYS A 320 0.98 -11.51 -16.07
N LEU A 321 1.98 -10.62 -16.13
CA LEU A 321 1.81 -9.17 -16.02
C LEU A 321 1.58 -8.47 -17.34
#